data_AF-A0A9D1IZ45-F1
#
_entry.id   AF-A0A9D1IZ45-F1
#
_cell.length_a   1.000
_cell.length_b   1.000
_cell.length_c   1.000
_cell.angle_alpha   90.00
_cell.angle_beta   90.00
_cell.angle_gamma   90.00
#
_symmetry.space_group_name_H-M   'P 1'
#
loop_
_entity.id
_entity.type
_entity.pdbx_description
1 polymer ?
#
loop_
_entity_poly.entity_id
_entity_poly.type
_entity_poly.pdbx_seq_one_letter_code
_entity_poly.pdbx_strand_id
1 'polypeptide(L)'
;MKKTIIIIIVALVLIAAVALGLVWYFVWNDSAYIGRDAAKAAALADAGFSAQEVQRLKADFERDDGFVFYEVKFISGTTEYEYTIDASTGAVLHSETEPVFD
;
A
#
# COMPACT_ATOMS: atom_id res chain seq x y z
N MET A 1 36.88 -10.63 -3.93
CA MET A 1 37.08 -9.49 -3.00
C MET A 1 36.56 -8.15 -3.53
N LYS A 2 36.78 -7.78 -4.81
CA LYS A 2 36.23 -6.53 -5.40
C LYS A 2 34.70 -6.56 -5.65
N LYS A 3 34.14 -7.72 -6.00
CA LYS A 3 32.71 -7.90 -6.27
C LYS A 3 31.83 -7.83 -5.00
N THR A 4 32.39 -8.22 -3.85
CA THR A 4 31.68 -8.21 -2.55
C THR A 4 31.54 -6.80 -1.97
N ILE A 5 32.47 -5.89 -2.26
CA ILE A 5 32.45 -4.49 -1.78
C ILE A 5 31.39 -3.66 -2.52
N ILE A 6 31.20 -3.89 -3.82
CA ILE A 6 30.18 -3.21 -4.63
C ILE A 6 28.77 -3.59 -4.14
N ILE A 7 28.54 -4.86 -3.78
CA ILE A 7 27.23 -5.34 -3.28
C ILE A 7 26.89 -4.71 -1.92
N ILE A 8 27.88 -4.53 -1.03
CA ILE A 8 27.68 -3.91 0.29
C ILE A 8 27.42 -2.39 0.16
N ILE A 9 28.11 -1.72 -0.78
CA ILE A 9 27.86 -0.30 -1.06
C ILE A 9 26.48 -0.11 -1.71
N VAL A 10 26.06 -1.00 -2.62
CA VAL A 10 24.70 -0.97 -3.18
C VAL A 10 23.65 -1.24 -2.11
N ALA A 11 23.87 -2.19 -1.20
CA ALA A 11 22.95 -2.43 -0.08
C ALA A 11 22.86 -1.23 0.90
N LEU A 12 23.98 -0.56 1.19
CA LEU A 12 24.00 0.64 2.05
C LEU A 12 23.39 1.86 1.35
N VAL A 13 23.60 2.03 0.05
CA VAL A 13 22.97 3.09 -0.76
C VAL A 13 21.47 2.82 -0.93
N LEU A 14 21.03 1.57 -1.01
CA LEU A 14 19.61 1.21 -1.02
C LEU A 14 18.94 1.53 0.32
N ILE A 15 19.60 1.35 1.47
CA ILE A 15 19.04 1.72 2.78
C ILE A 15 18.94 3.26 2.92
N ALA A 16 19.92 4.01 2.44
CA ALA A 16 19.84 5.48 2.42
C ALA A 16 18.85 6.02 1.38
N ALA A 17 18.66 5.34 0.24
CA ALA A 17 17.65 5.68 -0.76
C ALA A 17 16.23 5.30 -0.31
N VAL A 18 16.07 4.27 0.53
CA VAL A 18 14.79 4.01 1.21
C VAL A 18 14.52 5.15 2.20
N ALA A 19 15.47 5.58 3.02
CA ALA A 19 15.23 6.71 3.94
C ALA A 19 15.02 8.06 3.22
N LEU A 20 15.79 8.38 2.17
CA LEU A 20 15.68 9.64 1.43
C LEU A 20 14.56 9.63 0.38
N GLY A 21 14.25 8.47 -0.19
CA GLY A 21 13.08 8.26 -1.04
C GLY A 21 11.79 8.27 -0.24
N LEU A 22 11.79 7.74 0.99
CA LEU A 22 10.70 7.94 1.94
C LEU A 22 10.56 9.43 2.29
N VAL A 23 11.63 10.17 2.51
CA VAL A 23 11.55 11.62 2.79
C VAL A 23 10.98 12.41 1.60
N TRP A 24 11.35 12.11 0.35
CA TRP A 24 10.75 12.77 -0.82
C TRP A 24 9.31 12.30 -1.09
N TYR A 25 8.94 11.06 -0.76
CA TYR A 25 7.57 10.58 -0.84
C TYR A 25 6.66 11.20 0.24
N PHE A 26 7.18 11.33 1.48
CA PHE A 26 6.45 11.92 2.62
C PHE A 26 6.31 13.46 2.52
N VAL A 27 7.21 14.14 1.81
CA VAL A 27 7.20 15.61 1.64
C VAL A 27 6.24 16.09 0.55
N TRP A 28 5.83 15.24 -0.40
CA TRP A 28 5.01 15.62 -1.56
C TRP A 28 3.54 15.16 -1.50
N ASN A 29 3.07 14.59 -0.39
CA ASN A 29 1.66 14.22 -0.26
C ASN A 29 0.81 15.43 0.16
N ASP A 30 0.73 16.46 -0.70
CA ASP A 30 -0.12 17.64 -0.53
C ASP A 30 -1.53 17.33 -1.05
N SER A 31 -2.21 16.45 -0.32
CA SER A 31 -3.61 16.12 -0.49
C SER A 31 -4.16 15.97 0.92
N ALA A 32 -5.33 16.54 1.20
CA ALA A 32 -5.96 16.40 2.52
C ALA A 32 -6.15 14.93 2.94
N TYR A 33 -6.02 13.99 2.00
CA TYR A 33 -6.09 12.54 2.18
C TYR A 33 -4.97 11.83 1.39
N ILE A 34 -4.66 10.58 1.75
CA ILE A 34 -3.62 9.76 1.12
C ILE A 34 -3.89 9.44 -0.36
N GLY A 35 -5.14 9.52 -0.81
CA GLY A 35 -5.52 9.20 -2.19
C GLY A 35 -5.72 7.70 -2.43
N ARG A 36 -6.46 7.38 -3.50
CA ARG A 36 -6.82 5.99 -3.85
C ARG A 36 -5.60 5.14 -4.20
N ASP A 37 -4.61 5.70 -4.88
CA ASP A 37 -3.41 4.95 -5.27
C ASP A 37 -2.52 4.61 -4.06
N ALA A 38 -2.38 5.54 -3.11
CA ALA A 38 -1.69 5.25 -1.85
C ALA A 38 -2.46 4.24 -1.00
N ALA A 39 -3.80 4.32 -0.99
CA ALA A 39 -4.64 3.34 -0.29
C ALA A 39 -4.45 1.93 -0.88
N LYS A 40 -4.48 1.80 -2.21
CA LYS A 40 -4.16 0.53 -2.88
C LYS A 40 -2.78 0.02 -2.51
N ALA A 41 -1.77 0.89 -2.53
CA ALA A 41 -0.41 0.50 -2.18
C ALA A 41 -0.30 0.05 -0.71
N ALA A 42 -1.01 0.70 0.21
CA ALA A 42 -1.05 0.33 1.62
C ALA A 42 -1.73 -1.03 1.85
N ALA A 43 -2.91 -1.28 1.25
CA ALA A 43 -3.56 -2.59 1.31
C ALA A 43 -2.70 -3.71 0.74
N LEU A 44 -2.08 -3.47 -0.42
CA LEU A 44 -1.20 -4.43 -1.07
C LEU A 44 0.05 -4.73 -0.25
N ALA A 45 0.66 -3.70 0.34
CA ALA A 45 1.82 -3.84 1.20
C ALA A 45 1.49 -4.63 2.47
N ASP A 46 0.31 -4.39 3.06
CA ASP A 46 -0.16 -5.11 4.25
C ASP A 46 -0.47 -6.58 3.93
N ALA A 47 -1.16 -6.83 2.82
CA ALA A 47 -1.47 -8.18 2.34
C ALA A 47 -0.24 -8.93 1.79
N GLY A 48 0.87 -8.24 1.54
CA GLY A 48 2.09 -8.81 0.97
C GLY A 48 1.98 -9.18 -0.51
N PHE A 49 1.03 -8.59 -1.25
CA PHE A 49 0.87 -8.81 -2.69
C PHE A 49 1.34 -7.60 -3.50
N SER A 50 1.83 -7.83 -4.72
CA SER A 50 2.03 -6.74 -5.67
C SER A 50 0.76 -6.47 -6.49
N ALA A 51 0.63 -5.26 -7.02
CA ALA A 51 -0.49 -4.88 -7.90
C ALA A 51 -0.61 -5.76 -9.16
N GLN A 52 0.45 -6.50 -9.52
CA GLN A 52 0.48 -7.42 -10.66
C GLN A 52 -0.03 -8.83 -10.32
N GLU A 53 -0.03 -9.20 -9.04
CA GLU A 53 -0.47 -10.51 -8.55
C GLU A 53 -1.97 -10.53 -8.22
N VAL A 54 -2.56 -9.35 -8.00
CA VAL A 54 -3.97 -9.20 -7.66
C VAL A 54 -4.80 -8.85 -8.89
N GLN A 55 -6.06 -9.25 -8.86
CA GLN A 55 -7.07 -8.92 -9.86
C GLN A 55 -8.14 -8.01 -9.26
N ARG A 56 -8.85 -7.28 -10.13
CA ARG A 56 -9.95 -6.38 -9.74
C ARG A 56 -9.61 -5.37 -8.63
N LEU A 57 -8.34 -4.94 -8.54
CA LEU A 57 -7.91 -3.95 -7.55
C LEU A 57 -8.65 -2.62 -7.71
N LYS A 58 -9.55 -2.34 -6.77
CA LYS A 58 -10.38 -1.16 -6.71
C LYS A 58 -10.15 -0.46 -5.38
N ALA A 59 -10.24 0.87 -5.39
CA ALA A 59 -10.27 1.66 -4.17
C ALA A 59 -11.36 2.71 -4.30
N ASP A 60 -12.34 2.62 -3.41
CA ASP A 60 -13.45 3.55 -3.31
C ASP A 60 -13.21 4.50 -2.12
N PHE A 61 -13.58 5.76 -2.28
CA PHE A 61 -13.43 6.78 -1.23
C PHE A 61 -14.80 7.03 -0.64
N GLU A 62 -14.93 6.78 0.65
CA GLU A 62 -16.16 6.94 1.38
C GLU A 62 -16.00 7.99 2.49
N ARG A 63 -17.10 8.66 2.79
CA ARG A 63 -17.19 9.70 3.82
C ARG A 63 -18.50 9.55 4.57
N ASP A 64 -18.40 9.22 5.85
CA ASP A 64 -19.54 8.99 6.74
C ASP A 64 -19.39 9.81 8.03
N ASP A 65 -20.34 10.69 8.34
CA ASP A 65 -20.38 11.54 9.55
C ASP A 65 -19.06 12.20 10.03
N GLY A 66 -18.16 12.51 9.09
CA GLY A 66 -16.84 13.12 9.36
C GLY A 66 -15.69 12.13 9.43
N PHE A 67 -15.98 10.84 9.40
CA PHE A 67 -15.02 9.78 9.12
C PHE A 67 -14.82 9.64 7.61
N VAL A 68 -13.57 9.52 7.19
CA VAL A 68 -13.19 9.37 5.79
C VAL A 68 -12.27 8.17 5.67
N PHE A 69 -12.61 7.27 4.77
CA PHE A 69 -11.87 6.04 4.58
C PHE A 69 -11.84 5.64 3.11
N TYR A 70 -10.80 4.89 2.77
CA TYR A 70 -10.71 4.19 1.50
C TYR A 70 -11.03 2.73 1.72
N GLU A 71 -11.98 2.21 0.95
CA GLU A 71 -12.25 0.78 0.87
C GLU A 71 -11.49 0.24 -0.35
N VAL A 72 -10.52 -0.64 -0.11
CA VAL A 72 -9.72 -1.27 -1.13
C VAL A 72 -10.13 -2.72 -1.26
N LYS A 73 -10.57 -3.12 -2.46
CA LYS A 73 -11.00 -4.48 -2.79
C LYS A 73 -10.13 -5.07 -3.87
N PHE A 74 -9.65 -6.28 -3.67
CA PHE A 74 -8.90 -7.01 -4.68
C PHE A 74 -9.06 -8.52 -4.51
N ILE A 75 -8.86 -9.25 -5.60
CA ILE A 75 -8.96 -10.71 -5.63
C ILE A 75 -7.58 -11.28 -5.83
N SER A 76 -7.18 -12.22 -4.98
CA SER A 76 -5.96 -13.01 -5.14
C SER A 76 -6.34 -14.49 -5.17
N GLY A 77 -6.11 -15.14 -6.31
CA GLY A 77 -6.50 -16.53 -6.53
C GLY A 77 -8.02 -16.72 -6.44
N THR A 78 -8.49 -17.36 -5.36
CA THR A 78 -9.90 -17.65 -5.08
C THR A 78 -10.40 -16.93 -3.82
N THR A 79 -9.71 -15.88 -3.38
CA THR A 79 -10.03 -15.13 -2.18
C THR A 79 -10.14 -13.65 -2.52
N GLU A 80 -11.23 -13.02 -2.11
CA GLU A 80 -11.42 -11.58 -2.12
C GLU A 80 -10.88 -11.00 -0.81
N TYR A 81 -10.16 -9.90 -0.95
CA TYR A 81 -9.54 -9.17 0.13
C TYR A 81 -10.14 -7.77 0.14
N GLU A 82 -10.64 -7.38 1.29
CA GLU A 82 -11.24 -6.08 1.55
C GLU A 82 -10.47 -5.38 2.66
N TYR A 83 -10.04 -4.17 2.40
CA TYR A 83 -9.24 -3.37 3.31
C TYR A 83 -9.86 -2.00 3.49
N THR A 84 -10.15 -1.63 4.73
CA THR A 84 -10.56 -0.28 5.10
C THR A 84 -9.34 0.48 5.57
N ILE A 85 -9.04 1.60 4.92
CA ILE A 85 -7.85 2.40 5.18
C ILE A 85 -8.28 3.81 5.56
N ASP A 86 -7.72 4.34 6.65
CA ASP A 86 -7.97 5.69 7.09
C ASP A 86 -7.49 6.68 6.00
N ALA A 87 -8.39 7.52 5.51
CA ALA A 87 -8.07 8.39 4.39
C ALA A 87 -7.06 9.48 4.75
N SER A 88 -6.90 9.81 6.04
CA SER A 88 -6.03 10.91 6.50
C SER A 88 -4.62 10.42 6.81
N THR A 89 -4.50 9.24 7.41
CA THR A 89 -3.25 8.67 7.93
C THR A 89 -2.72 7.53 7.08
N GLY A 90 -3.58 6.87 6.29
CA GLY A 90 -3.24 5.67 5.54
C GLY A 90 -3.08 4.42 6.39
N ALA A 91 -3.50 4.46 7.66
CA ALA A 91 -3.50 3.29 8.53
C ALA A 91 -4.58 2.30 8.07
N VAL A 92 -4.25 1.01 8.08
CA VAL A 92 -5.24 -0.06 7.89
C VAL A 92 -6.11 -0.13 9.15
N LEU A 93 -7.38 0.18 8.99
CA LEU A 93 -8.39 0.17 10.05
C LEU A 93 -9.05 -1.20 10.17
N HIS A 94 -9.32 -1.82 9.03
CA HIS A 94 -9.96 -3.11 8.95
C HIS A 94 -9.43 -3.91 7.75
N SER A 95 -9.40 -5.22 7.90
CA SER A 95 -9.05 -6.16 6.83
C SER A 95 -9.96 -7.36 6.95
N GLU A 96 -10.69 -7.65 5.88
CA GLU A 96 -11.54 -8.83 5.77
C GLU A 96 -11.10 -9.64 4.54
N THR A 97 -11.22 -10.96 4.66
CA THR A 97 -10.90 -11.88 3.57
C THR A 97 -12.03 -12.86 3.40
N GLU A 98 -12.69 -12.82 2.25
CA GLU A 98 -13.79 -13.71 1.93
C GLU A 98 -13.39 -14.66 0.79
N PRO A 99 -13.63 -15.97 0.94
CA PRO A 99 -13.37 -16.88 -0.16
C PRO A 99 -14.47 -16.73 -1.23
N VAL A 100 -14.05 -16.60 -2.48
CA VAL A 100 -14.94 -16.52 -3.64
C VAL A 100 -15.35 -17.96 -4.01
N PHE A 101 -16.31 -18.52 -3.28
CA PHE A 101 -16.95 -19.78 -3.62
C PHE A 101 -18.31 -19.49 -4.29
N ASP A 102 -18.51 -20.05 -5.49
CA ASP A 102 -19.77 -20.03 -6.26
C ASP A 102 -20.81 -21.00 -5.66
#